data_AF-A0A4Y2MJR3-F1
#
_entry.id   AF-A0A4Y2MJR3-F1
#
_cell.length_a   1.000
_cell.length_b   1.000
_cell.length_c   1.000
_cell.angle_alpha   90.00
_cell.angle_beta   90.00
_cell.angle_gamma   90.00
#
_symmetry.space_group_name_H-M   'P 1'
#
loop_
_entity.id
_entity.type
_entity.pdbx_description
1 polymer ?
#
loop_
_entity_poly.entity_id
_entity_poly.type
_entity_poly.pdbx_seq_one_letter_code
_entity_poly.pdbx_strand_id
1 'polypeptide(L)'
;MREHLNQNHVDALLRKGVYPYEYMDIFSKFDETKLPVREHFFSSLSEELISEDEYVYAIEVWQTLQLKTLGEYHDICLKADVLFLGDVFRNFRFLCLGFHQIYPCHLLTATGLA
;
A
#
# COMPACT_ATOMS: atom_id res chain seq x y z
N MET A 1 -11.24 -4.71 1.01
CA MET A 1 -10.06 -5.06 1.82
C MET A 1 -10.34 -6.11 2.88
N ARG A 2 -11.27 -5.88 3.82
CA ARG A 2 -11.57 -6.82 4.91
C ARG A 2 -12.04 -8.20 4.44
N GLU A 3 -12.68 -8.27 3.27
CA GLU A 3 -13.14 -9.52 2.65
C GLU A 3 -12.01 -10.38 2.05
N HIS A 4 -10.79 -9.83 1.93
CA HIS A 4 -9.67 -10.46 1.21
C HIS A 4 -8.42 -10.70 2.09
N LEU A 5 -8.52 -10.45 3.40
CA LEU A 5 -7.42 -10.58 4.36
C LEU A 5 -7.85 -11.38 5.59
N ASN A 6 -6.94 -12.14 6.19
CA ASN A 6 -7.17 -12.84 7.46
C ASN A 6 -7.37 -11.82 8.58
N GLN A 7 -8.34 -12.04 9.48
CA GLN A 7 -8.69 -11.11 10.56
C GLN A 7 -7.50 -10.64 11.40
N ASN A 8 -6.53 -11.53 11.67
CA ASN A 8 -5.33 -11.19 12.45
C ASN A 8 -4.36 -10.24 11.72
N HIS A 9 -4.49 -10.08 10.40
CA HIS A 9 -3.60 -9.29 9.56
C HIS A 9 -4.27 -8.01 9.04
N VAL A 10 -5.59 -7.90 9.19
CA VAL A 10 -6.38 -6.77 8.67
C VAL A 10 -5.94 -5.48 9.34
N ASP A 11 -5.87 -5.43 10.66
CA ASP A 11 -5.60 -4.18 11.40
C ASP A 11 -4.22 -3.60 11.08
N ALA A 12 -3.22 -4.47 10.91
CA ALA A 12 -1.89 -4.07 10.48
C ALA A 12 -1.83 -3.52 9.05
N LEU A 13 -2.80 -3.86 8.18
CA LEU A 13 -2.81 -3.47 6.76
C LEU A 13 -3.86 -2.40 6.42
N LEU A 14 -4.57 -1.85 7.42
CA LEU A 14 -5.56 -0.78 7.23
C LEU A 14 -4.94 0.62 7.11
N ARG A 15 -3.65 0.78 7.39
CA ARG A 15 -2.89 2.02 7.13
C ARG A 15 -2.11 1.91 5.82
N LYS A 16 -1.77 3.07 5.25
CA LYS A 16 -0.87 3.16 4.10
C LYS A 16 0.46 2.47 4.44
N GLY A 17 0.90 1.56 3.58
CA GLY A 17 2.20 0.92 3.71
C GLY A 17 3.34 1.92 3.62
N VAL A 18 4.42 1.64 4.36
CA VAL A 18 5.68 2.39 4.29
C VAL A 18 6.64 1.55 3.46
N TYR A 19 7.37 2.15 2.51
CA TYR A 19 8.16 1.36 1.57
C TYR A 19 9.46 2.07 1.18
N PRO A 20 10.62 1.38 1.18
CA PRO A 20 11.91 1.99 0.90
C PRO A 20 12.19 1.94 -0.61
N TYR A 21 11.58 2.85 -1.38
CA TYR A 21 11.61 2.83 -2.85
C TYR A 21 13.03 2.92 -3.42
N GLU A 22 13.82 3.85 -2.90
CA GLU A 22 15.20 4.13 -3.31
C GLU A 22 16.13 2.99 -2.92
N TYR A 23 15.81 2.30 -1.82
CA TYR A 23 16.56 1.13 -1.40
C TYR A 23 16.29 -0.05 -2.33
N MET A 24 15.07 -0.23 -2.83
CA MET A 24 14.68 -1.40 -3.65
C MET A 24 15.10 -1.23 -5.12
N ASP A 25 16.39 -1.01 -5.36
CA ASP A 25 17.00 -0.70 -6.66
C ASP A 25 17.47 -1.93 -7.46
N ILE A 26 17.64 -3.08 -6.80
CA ILE A 26 18.10 -4.33 -7.41
C ILE A 26 17.27 -5.51 -6.91
N PHE A 27 17.04 -6.50 -7.78
CA PHE A 27 16.22 -7.67 -7.46
C PHE A 27 16.75 -8.52 -6.32
N SER A 28 18.07 -8.61 -6.12
CA SER A 28 18.64 -9.41 -5.03
C SER A 28 18.26 -8.92 -3.64
N LYS A 29 17.80 -7.66 -3.51
CA LYS A 29 17.31 -7.12 -2.24
C LYS A 29 16.03 -7.79 -1.77
N PHE A 30 15.24 -8.37 -2.68
CA PHE A 30 14.04 -9.12 -2.33
C PHE A 30 14.36 -10.34 -1.46
N ASP A 31 15.55 -10.93 -1.60
CA ASP A 31 15.99 -12.09 -0.83
C ASP A 31 16.53 -11.71 0.56
N GLU A 32 16.69 -10.42 0.86
CA GLU A 32 17.20 -9.98 2.16
C GLU A 32 16.21 -10.29 3.27
N THR A 33 16.73 -10.80 4.38
CA THR A 33 15.90 -11.35 5.46
C THR A 33 15.69 -10.39 6.62
N LYS A 34 15.92 -9.10 6.41
CA LYS A 34 15.81 -8.05 7.43
C LYS A 34 15.16 -6.83 6.82
N LEU A 35 14.37 -6.14 7.63
CA LEU A 35 13.87 -4.82 7.28
C LEU A 35 15.07 -3.84 7.25
N PRO A 36 15.20 -2.99 6.21
CA PRO A 36 16.21 -1.95 6.15
C PRO A 36 16.09 -1.00 7.33
N VAL A 37 17.19 -0.34 7.68
CA VAL A 37 17.18 0.74 8.68
C VAL A 37 16.39 1.95 8.17
N ARG A 38 15.89 2.79 9.09
CA ARG A 38 15.05 3.96 8.76
C ARG A 38 15.68 4.87 7.72
N GLU A 39 17.01 5.02 7.72
CA GLU A 39 17.76 5.86 6.78
C GLU A 39 17.61 5.40 5.32
N HIS A 40 17.27 4.14 5.09
CA HIS A 40 17.00 3.59 3.76
C HIS A 40 15.57 3.82 3.27
N PHE A 41 14.70 4.43 4.08
CA PHE A 41 13.35 4.85 3.70
C PHE A 41 13.29 6.32 3.26
N PHE A 42 14.43 6.91 2.86
CA PHE A 42 14.45 8.25 2.27
C PHE A 42 13.74 8.25 0.92
N SER A 43 12.81 9.18 0.71
CA SER A 43 12.08 9.35 -0.55
C SER A 43 12.60 10.56 -1.32
N SER A 44 13.09 10.34 -2.53
CA SER A 44 13.54 11.38 -3.47
C SER A 44 12.40 12.25 -3.99
N LEU A 45 11.15 11.76 -3.94
CA LEU A 45 9.95 12.51 -4.33
C LEU A 45 9.59 13.60 -3.30
N SER A 46 9.77 13.30 -2.02
CA SER A 46 9.46 14.21 -0.91
C SER A 46 10.70 14.87 -0.31
N GLU A 47 11.90 14.43 -0.71
CA GLU A 47 13.20 14.82 -0.13
C GLU A 47 13.27 14.64 1.39
N GLU A 48 12.54 13.66 1.93
CA GLU A 48 12.35 13.46 3.36
C GLU A 48 12.50 11.98 3.74
N LEU A 49 12.97 11.75 4.96
CA LEU A 49 12.88 10.45 5.64
C LEU A 49 11.48 10.29 6.23
N ILE A 50 11.01 9.04 6.29
CA ILE A 50 9.81 8.70 7.04
C ILE A 50 9.94 9.11 8.51
N SER A 51 8.81 9.39 9.17
CA SER A 51 8.78 9.64 10.61
C SER A 51 9.15 8.39 11.42
N GLU A 52 9.51 8.57 12.70
CA GLU A 52 9.75 7.45 13.62
C GLU A 52 8.51 6.57 13.77
N ASP A 53 7.33 7.17 13.88
CA ASP A 53 6.07 6.43 14.01
C ASP A 53 5.77 5.56 12.76
N GLU A 54 6.12 6.05 11.57
CA GLU A 54 6.00 5.28 10.32
C GLU A 54 6.99 4.11 10.27
N TYR A 55 8.21 4.31 10.78
CA TYR A 55 9.20 3.24 10.85
C TYR A 55 8.83 2.17 11.89
N VAL A 56 8.34 2.59 13.06
CA VAL A 56 7.79 1.67 14.08
C VAL A 56 6.65 0.84 13.49
N TYR A 57 5.75 1.47 12.75
CA TYR A 57 4.67 0.77 12.06
C TYR A 57 5.18 -0.24 11.03
N ALA A 58 6.22 0.08 10.25
CA ALA A 58 6.85 -0.87 9.32
C ALA A 58 7.42 -2.10 10.05
N ILE A 59 8.04 -1.90 11.22
CA ILE A 59 8.54 -2.98 12.08
C ILE A 59 7.37 -3.83 12.61
N GLU A 60 6.29 -3.21 13.09
CA GLU A 60 5.11 -3.91 13.58
C GLU A 60 4.48 -4.79 12.51
N VAL A 61 4.35 -4.27 11.27
CA VAL A 61 3.84 -5.05 10.13
C VAL A 61 4.74 -6.24 9.84
N TRP A 62 6.07 -6.02 9.78
CA TRP A 62 7.04 -7.08 9.53
C TRP A 62 6.95 -8.21 10.57
N GLN A 63 6.86 -7.85 11.86
CA GLN A 63 6.78 -8.80 12.96
C GLN A 63 5.42 -9.50 13.04
N THR A 64 4.32 -8.76 12.90
CA THR A 64 2.95 -9.29 13.01
C THR A 64 2.66 -10.31 11.92
N LEU A 65 3.13 -10.03 10.70
CA LEU A 65 2.95 -10.92 9.55
C LEU A 65 4.05 -11.99 9.45
N GLN A 66 5.01 -11.97 10.37
CA GLN A 66 6.14 -12.91 10.42
C GLN A 66 6.90 -13.01 9.09
N LEU A 67 7.13 -11.86 8.47
CA LEU A 67 7.78 -11.78 7.16
C LEU A 67 9.25 -12.20 7.29
N LYS A 68 9.71 -12.94 6.29
CA LYS A 68 11.05 -13.52 6.25
C LYS A 68 11.96 -12.82 5.27
N THR A 69 11.39 -12.21 4.23
CA THR A 69 12.15 -11.58 3.16
C THR A 69 11.56 -10.23 2.77
N LEU A 70 12.37 -9.34 2.21
CA LEU A 70 11.86 -8.07 1.67
C LEU A 70 10.92 -8.27 0.49
N GLY A 71 11.02 -9.39 -0.23
CA GLY A 71 10.05 -9.74 -1.25
C GLY A 71 8.66 -10.01 -0.68
N GLU A 72 8.56 -10.72 0.45
CA GLU A 72 7.27 -10.91 1.13
C GLU A 72 6.71 -9.56 1.63
N TYR A 73 7.57 -8.65 2.11
CA TYR A 73 7.17 -7.30 2.49
C TYR A 73 6.67 -6.49 1.29
N HIS A 74 7.38 -6.54 0.16
CA HIS A 74 6.95 -5.92 -1.09
C HIS A 74 5.58 -6.42 -1.54
N ASP A 75 5.37 -7.73 -1.57
CA ASP A 75 4.11 -8.33 -2.01
C ASP A 75 2.94 -7.88 -1.12
N ILE A 76 3.18 -7.75 0.19
CA ILE A 76 2.18 -7.24 1.13
C ILE A 76 1.86 -5.76 0.87
N CYS A 77 2.88 -4.91 0.71
CA CYS A 77 2.68 -3.49 0.38
C CYS A 77 1.90 -3.32 -0.93
N LEU A 78 2.32 -4.02 -1.99
CA LEU A 78 1.68 -3.99 -3.30
C LEU A 78 0.23 -4.48 -3.23
N LYS A 79 0.00 -5.59 -2.52
CA LYS A 79 -1.36 -6.13 -2.33
C LYS A 79 -2.24 -5.14 -1.58
N ALA A 80 -1.73 -4.48 -0.54
CA ALA A 80 -2.47 -3.46 0.19
C ALA A 80 -2.87 -2.30 -0.73
N ASP A 81 -1.94 -1.76 -1.51
CA ASP A 81 -2.21 -0.66 -2.45
C ASP A 81 -3.30 -1.01 -3.48
N VAL A 82 -3.22 -2.21 -4.08
CA VAL A 82 -4.23 -2.68 -5.04
C VAL A 82 -5.60 -2.85 -4.38
N LEU A 83 -5.64 -3.40 -3.16
CA LEU A 83 -6.89 -3.59 -2.43
C LEU A 83 -7.51 -2.26 -2.00
N PHE A 84 -6.71 -1.29 -1.55
CA PHE A 84 -7.16 0.06 -1.22
C PHE A 84 -7.75 0.75 -2.45
N LEU A 85 -7.04 0.72 -3.57
CA LEU A 85 -7.52 1.31 -4.82
C LEU A 85 -8.81 0.65 -5.31
N GLY A 86 -8.89 -0.68 -5.23
CA GLY A 86 -10.08 -1.45 -5.58
C GLY A 86 -11.30 -1.10 -4.72
N ASP A 87 -11.12 -0.91 -3.41
CA ASP A 87 -12.18 -0.50 -2.49
C ASP A 87 -12.68 0.91 -2.81
N VAL A 88 -11.77 1.87 -2.99
CA VAL A 88 -12.10 3.26 -3.35
C VAL A 88 -12.83 3.31 -4.69
N PHE A 89 -12.33 2.60 -5.69
CA PHE A 89 -12.93 2.59 -7.02
C PHE A 89 -14.31 1.93 -7.04
N ARG A 90 -14.49 0.84 -6.27
CA ARG A 90 -15.80 0.19 -6.10
C ARG A 90 -16.81 1.17 -5.50
N ASN A 91 -16.44 1.90 -4.45
CA ASN A 91 -17.30 2.90 -3.84
C ASN A 91 -17.63 4.04 -4.83
N PHE A 92 -16.62 4.55 -5.52
CA PHE A 92 -16.80 5.58 -6.56
C PHE A 92 -17.78 5.12 -7.66
N ARG A 93 -17.70 3.86 -8.09
CA ARG A 93 -18.63 3.28 -9.06
C ARG A 93 -20.07 3.24 -8.56
N PHE A 94 -20.29 2.87 -7.30
CA PHE A 94 -21.63 2.89 -6.73
C PHE A 94 -22.19 4.32 -6.65
N LEU A 95 -21.37 5.30 -6.28
CA LEU A 95 -21.77 6.72 -6.27
C LEU A 95 -22.10 7.24 -7.66
N CYS A 96 -21.25 6.98 -8.66
CA CYS A 96 -21.48 7.42 -10.04
C CYS A 96 -22.76 6.84 -10.63
N LEU A 97 -23.00 5.55 -10.40
CA LEU A 97 -24.23 4.90 -10.86
C LEU A 97 -25.47 5.44 -10.11
N GLY A 98 -25.36 5.69 -8.81
CA GLY A 98 -26.46 6.21 -8.01
C GLY A 98 -26.88 7.64 -8.38
N PHE A 99 -25.89 8.55 -8.47
CA PHE A 99 -26.16 9.98 -8.67
C PHE A 99 -26.22 10.39 -10.14
N HIS A 100 -25.31 9.88 -10.97
CA HIS A 100 -25.16 10.33 -12.35
C HIS A 100 -25.74 9.35 -13.38
N GLN A 101 -26.08 8.12 -12.96
CA GLN A 101 -26.50 7.04 -13.87
C GLN A 101 -25.46 6.71 -14.96
N ILE A 102 -24.18 7.04 -14.70
CA ILE A 102 -23.08 6.83 -15.61
C ILE A 102 -22.16 5.74 -15.06
N TYR A 103 -21.67 4.89 -15.96
CA TYR A 103 -20.64 3.93 -15.63
C TYR A 103 -19.25 4.60 -15.70
N PRO A 104 -18.51 4.73 -14.58
CA PRO A 104 -17.28 5.51 -14.56
C PRO A 104 -16.15 4.91 -15.41
N CYS A 105 -16.18 3.61 -15.72
CA CYS A 105 -15.17 3.00 -16.59
C CYS A 105 -15.28 3.44 -18.06
N HIS A 106 -16.32 4.18 -18.45
CA HIS A 106 -16.43 4.80 -19.77
C HIS A 106 -15.86 6.22 -19.80
N LEU A 107 -15.37 6.72 -18.66
CA LEU A 107 -14.80 8.05 -18.52
C LEU A 107 -13.30 7.94 -18.27
N LEU A 108 -12.54 8.88 -18.84
CA LEU A 108 -11.09 8.96 -18.61
C LEU A 108 -10.76 9.70 -17.30
N THR A 109 -11.54 10.71 -16.94
CA THR A 109 -11.33 11.54 -15.75
C THR A 109 -12.66 11.89 -15.07
N ALA A 110 -12.60 12.29 -13.80
CA ALA A 110 -13.79 12.66 -13.02
C ALA A 110 -14.55 13.87 -13.60
N THR A 111 -13.89 14.76 -14.37
CA THR A 111 -14.56 15.88 -15.06
C THR A 111 -15.61 15.41 -16.06
N GLY A 112 -15.49 14.19 -16.59
CA GLY A 112 -16.52 13.59 -17.45
C GLY A 112 -17.83 13.24 -16.75
N LEU A 113 -17.95 13.47 -15.43
CA LEU A 113 -19.18 13.31 -14.65
C LEU A 113 -20.03 14.59 -14.55
N ALA A 114 -19.50 15.74 -15.00
CA ALA A 114 -20.13 17.06 -14.89
C ALA A 114 -21.10 17.36 -16.05
#